data_AF-A0A9D1D0I7-F1
#
_entry.id   AF-A0A9D1D0I7-F1
#
_cell.length_a   1.000
_cell.length_b   1.000
_cell.length_c   1.000
_cell.angle_alpha   90.00
_cell.angle_beta   90.00
_cell.angle_gamma   90.00
#
_symmetry.space_group_name_H-M   'P 1'
#
loop_
_entity.id
_entity.type
_entity.pdbx_description
1 polymer ?
#
loop_
_entity_poly.entity_id
_entity_poly.type
_entity_poly.pdbx_seq_one_letter_code
_entity_poly.pdbx_strand_id
1 'polypeptide(L)'
;MKLKYPAEAFALGIILFSAGMREAFAAGILVILAVVFAEFLKNLLETFLPGWSLKLCVYVATGSLCSSVFLVSFAVLGTLLDNGTWVMAFVIGLLAAHRSLSGEIDAQYGELFLESAIAWGFWILLAIFREFAGSGAIFGNTLFTAGFQSKAFLEVTFAFLAAGLVLAFTNGILKKECKTINSLFVFVPAVLLFRPFAMHILGETAGLIWTILVPIVMFLSVKVTLKFSSIGKAYRGLPADMLAAGFIYMILSIY
;
A
#
# COMPACT_ATOMS: atom_id res chain seq x y z
N MET A 1 -6.07 -15.10 15.38
CA MET A 1 -6.66 -15.58 14.11
C MET A 1 -5.74 -15.18 12.97
N LYS A 2 -5.62 -16.00 11.91
CA LYS A 2 -4.81 -15.66 10.73
C LYS A 2 -5.42 -14.47 9.99
N LEU A 3 -4.59 -13.54 9.52
CA LEU A 3 -5.00 -12.36 8.75
C LEU A 3 -5.55 -12.81 7.39
N LYS A 4 -6.76 -12.42 6.97
CA LYS A 4 -7.31 -12.85 5.66
C LYS A 4 -7.21 -11.75 4.61
N TYR A 5 -7.31 -10.48 4.99
CA TYR A 5 -7.14 -9.38 4.05
C TYR A 5 -5.67 -9.21 3.59
N PRO A 6 -5.43 -8.71 2.37
CA PRO A 6 -4.10 -8.54 1.77
C PRO A 6 -3.45 -7.24 2.24
N ALA A 7 -2.89 -7.26 3.44
CA ALA A 7 -2.32 -6.07 4.06
C ALA A 7 -1.20 -5.40 3.23
N GLU A 8 -0.40 -6.16 2.47
CA GLU A 8 0.68 -5.59 1.61
C GLU A 8 0.10 -4.78 0.44
N ALA A 9 -0.91 -5.33 -0.26
CA ALA A 9 -1.58 -4.65 -1.36
C ALA A 9 -2.30 -3.39 -0.88
N PHE A 10 -2.96 -3.46 0.28
CA PHE A 10 -3.57 -2.29 0.91
C PHE A 10 -2.53 -1.25 1.34
N ALA A 11 -1.41 -1.65 1.96
CA ALA A 11 -0.37 -0.72 2.35
C ALA A 11 0.18 0.06 1.15
N LEU A 12 0.52 -0.65 0.08
CA LEU A 12 1.06 -0.04 -1.14
C LEU A 12 -0.01 0.85 -1.82
N GLY A 13 -1.26 0.38 -1.88
CA GLY A 13 -2.39 1.16 -2.37
C GLY A 13 -2.59 2.46 -1.59
N ILE A 14 -2.54 2.42 -0.26
CA ILE A 14 -2.64 3.60 0.61
C ILE A 14 -1.49 4.56 0.33
N ILE A 15 -0.25 4.07 0.23
CA ILE A 15 0.91 4.94 -0.02
C ILE A 15 0.76 5.71 -1.34
N LEU A 16 0.22 5.07 -2.39
CA LEU A 16 0.02 5.69 -3.69
C LEU A 16 -1.21 6.60 -3.77
N PHE A 17 -2.35 6.17 -3.21
CA PHE A 17 -3.66 6.77 -3.46
C PHE A 17 -4.36 7.21 -2.17
N SER A 18 -3.66 7.93 -1.28
CA SER A 18 -4.28 8.53 -0.08
C SER A 18 -4.15 10.04 0.03
N ALA A 19 -3.70 10.71 -1.04
CA ALA A 19 -3.66 12.17 -1.11
C ALA A 19 -5.06 12.79 -1.25
N GLY A 20 -5.99 12.10 -1.92
CA GLY A 20 -7.37 12.54 -2.06
C GLY A 20 -8.38 11.44 -1.78
N MET A 21 -9.54 11.82 -1.24
CA MET A 21 -10.64 10.91 -0.93
C MET A 21 -11.13 10.17 -2.18
N ARG A 22 -11.25 10.88 -3.31
CA ARG A 22 -11.76 10.31 -4.57
C ARG A 22 -10.88 9.17 -5.08
N GLU A 23 -9.56 9.35 -5.01
CA GLU A 23 -8.59 8.34 -5.42
C GLU A 23 -8.56 7.16 -4.45
N ALA A 24 -8.57 7.44 -3.14
CA ALA A 24 -8.62 6.41 -2.10
C ALA A 24 -9.88 5.53 -2.21
N PHE A 25 -11.01 6.15 -2.54
CA PHE A 25 -12.28 5.45 -2.74
C PHE A 25 -12.18 4.48 -3.92
N ALA A 26 -11.78 4.97 -5.09
CA ALA A 26 -11.65 4.16 -6.30
C ALA A 26 -10.58 3.06 -6.15
N ALA A 27 -9.38 3.44 -5.71
CA ALA A 27 -8.27 2.50 -5.55
C ALA A 27 -8.59 1.37 -4.57
N GLY A 28 -9.28 1.66 -3.46
CA GLY A 28 -9.65 0.64 -2.50
C GLY A 28 -10.61 -0.41 -3.06
N ILE A 29 -11.61 -0.01 -3.84
CA ILE A 29 -12.52 -0.95 -4.54
C ILE A 29 -11.73 -1.82 -5.52
N LEU A 30 -10.79 -1.23 -6.25
CA LEU A 30 -9.96 -1.94 -7.22
C LEU A 30 -9.00 -2.93 -6.57
N VAL A 31 -8.43 -2.60 -5.42
CA VAL A 31 -7.61 -3.54 -4.62
C VAL A 31 -8.46 -4.74 -4.19
N ILE A 32 -9.67 -4.51 -3.68
CA ILE A 32 -10.59 -5.59 -3.29
C ILE A 32 -10.92 -6.47 -4.50
N LEU A 33 -11.25 -5.86 -5.65
CA LEU A 33 -11.53 -6.56 -6.89
C LEU A 33 -10.34 -7.44 -7.33
N ALA A 34 -9.12 -6.91 -7.30
CA ALA A 34 -7.91 -7.63 -7.70
C ALA A 34 -7.68 -8.89 -6.86
N VAL A 35 -8.01 -8.83 -5.58
CA VAL A 35 -7.80 -9.93 -4.63
C VAL A 35 -8.87 -11.01 -4.80
N VAL A 36 -10.12 -10.60 -4.98
CA VAL A 36 -11.22 -11.53 -5.31
C VAL A 36 -10.96 -12.20 -6.65
N PHE A 37 -10.46 -11.46 -7.63
CA PHE A 37 -10.07 -12.01 -8.92
C PHE A 37 -8.92 -13.02 -8.80
N ALA A 38 -7.91 -12.73 -7.96
CA ALA A 38 -6.81 -13.66 -7.69
C ALA A 38 -7.30 -14.99 -7.09
N GLU A 39 -8.18 -14.91 -6.09
CA GLU A 39 -8.81 -16.07 -5.47
C GLU A 39 -9.65 -16.87 -6.46
N PHE A 40 -10.49 -16.17 -7.24
CA PHE A 40 -11.32 -16.80 -8.26
C PHE A 40 -10.48 -17.55 -9.29
N LEU A 41 -9.41 -16.92 -9.79
CA LEU A 41 -8.54 -17.49 -10.80
C LEU A 41 -7.73 -18.67 -10.25
N LYS A 42 -7.23 -18.57 -9.02
CA LYS A 42 -6.60 -19.69 -8.30
C LYS A 42 -7.55 -20.89 -8.22
N ASN A 43 -8.77 -20.69 -7.72
CA ASN A 43 -9.76 -21.76 -7.53
C ASN A 43 -10.19 -22.40 -8.87
N LEU A 44 -10.26 -21.62 -9.95
CA LEU A 44 -10.62 -22.12 -11.28
C LEU A 44 -9.49 -22.93 -11.92
N LEU A 45 -8.22 -22.57 -11.71
CA LEU A 45 -7.06 -23.20 -12.34
C LEU A 45 -6.48 -24.36 -11.53
N GLU A 46 -6.77 -24.45 -10.23
CA GLU A 46 -6.21 -25.47 -9.32
C GLU A 46 -6.54 -26.90 -9.76
N THR A 47 -7.68 -27.10 -10.42
CA THR A 47 -8.09 -28.39 -10.98
C THR A 47 -7.39 -28.76 -12.29
N PHE A 48 -6.82 -27.79 -13.02
CA PHE A 48 -6.32 -28.00 -14.37
C PHE A 48 -4.79 -27.89 -14.51
N LEU A 49 -4.10 -27.20 -13.60
CA LEU A 49 -2.68 -26.87 -13.75
C LEU A 49 -1.79 -27.37 -12.62
N PRO A 50 -0.53 -27.76 -12.92
CA PRO A 50 0.47 -28.03 -11.91
C PRO A 50 0.82 -26.74 -11.15
N GLY A 51 1.15 -26.88 -9.86
CA GLY A 51 1.28 -25.74 -8.94
C GLY A 51 2.29 -24.64 -9.35
N TRP A 52 3.33 -24.97 -10.12
CA TRP A 52 4.29 -23.98 -10.63
C TRP A 52 3.68 -23.09 -11.73
N SER A 53 2.97 -23.70 -12.67
CA SER A 53 2.28 -22.99 -13.76
C SER A 53 1.10 -22.19 -13.24
N LEU A 54 0.37 -22.74 -12.27
CA LEU A 54 -0.74 -22.05 -11.61
C LEU A 54 -0.27 -20.75 -10.96
N LYS A 55 0.81 -20.81 -10.17
CA LYS A 55 1.35 -19.62 -9.49
C LYS A 55 1.69 -18.51 -10.49
N LEU A 56 2.45 -18.84 -11.54
CA LEU A 56 2.83 -17.86 -12.56
C LEU A 56 1.62 -17.28 -13.29
N CYS A 57 0.65 -18.13 -13.64
CA CYS A 57 -0.57 -17.68 -14.31
C CYS A 57 -1.36 -16.70 -13.44
N VAL A 58 -1.56 -17.04 -12.16
CA VAL A 58 -2.27 -16.17 -11.21
C VAL A 58 -1.55 -14.83 -11.06
N TYR A 59 -0.23 -14.81 -10.87
CA TYR A 59 0.53 -13.55 -10.76
C TYR A 59 0.40 -12.67 -12.01
N VAL A 60 0.63 -13.22 -13.20
CA VAL A 60 0.62 -12.44 -14.44
C VAL A 60 -0.79 -11.96 -14.77
N ALA A 61 -1.80 -12.81 -14.58
CA ALA A 61 -3.19 -12.46 -14.85
C ALA A 61 -3.71 -11.39 -13.88
N THR A 62 -3.46 -11.53 -12.58
CA THR A 62 -3.94 -10.55 -11.59
C THR A 62 -3.19 -9.23 -11.71
N GLY A 63 -1.88 -9.26 -11.92
CA GLY A 63 -1.08 -8.06 -12.14
C GLY A 63 -1.55 -7.29 -13.36
N SER A 64 -1.69 -7.96 -14.51
CA SER A 64 -2.08 -7.32 -15.78
C SER A 64 -3.52 -6.81 -15.77
N LEU A 65 -4.45 -7.56 -15.16
CA LEU A 65 -5.82 -7.09 -14.97
C LEU A 65 -5.85 -5.88 -14.03
N CYS A 66 -5.13 -5.94 -12.91
CA CYS A 66 -5.07 -4.83 -11.96
C CYS A 66 -4.55 -3.55 -12.64
N SER A 67 -3.42 -3.60 -13.35
CA SER A 67 -2.89 -2.42 -14.04
C SER A 67 -3.84 -1.86 -15.10
N SER A 68 -4.51 -2.74 -15.84
CA SER A 68 -5.44 -2.34 -16.92
C SER A 68 -6.70 -1.69 -16.36
N VAL A 69 -7.29 -2.28 -15.32
CA VAL A 69 -8.49 -1.74 -14.67
C VAL A 69 -8.18 -0.43 -13.96
N PHE A 70 -7.04 -0.32 -13.27
CA PHE A 70 -6.61 0.96 -12.68
C PHE A 70 -6.48 2.07 -13.72
N LEU A 71 -5.88 1.78 -14.88
CA LEU A 71 -5.77 2.76 -15.97
C LEU A 71 -7.15 3.23 -16.46
N VAL A 72 -8.05 2.29 -16.75
CA VAL A 72 -9.40 2.61 -17.24
C VAL A 72 -10.22 3.36 -16.19
N SER A 73 -10.21 2.90 -14.94
CA SER A 73 -10.98 3.51 -13.87
C SER A 73 -10.54 4.95 -13.60
N PHE A 74 -9.24 5.21 -13.48
CA PHE A 74 -8.76 6.57 -13.23
C PHE A 74 -8.97 7.49 -14.44
N ALA A 75 -8.85 6.97 -15.66
CA ALA A 75 -9.22 7.72 -16.86
C ALA A 75 -10.70 8.18 -16.82
N VAL A 76 -11.61 7.32 -16.36
CA VAL A 76 -13.03 7.66 -16.17
C VAL A 76 -13.23 8.69 -15.04
N LEU A 77 -12.42 8.64 -13.98
CA LEU A 77 -12.41 9.65 -12.92
C LEU A 77 -11.79 11.00 -13.35
N GLY A 78 -11.25 11.09 -14.56
CA GLY A 78 -10.61 12.29 -15.10
C GLY A 78 -9.20 12.53 -14.56
N THR A 79 -8.56 11.52 -13.98
CA THR A 79 -7.17 11.56 -13.52
C THR A 79 -6.32 10.60 -14.35
N LEU A 80 -5.28 11.11 -15.00
CA LEU A 80 -4.37 10.27 -15.77
C LEU A 80 -3.34 9.64 -14.82
N LEU A 81 -3.16 8.32 -14.89
CA LEU A 81 -2.05 7.66 -14.20
C LEU A 81 -0.76 7.91 -14.98
N ASP A 82 0.27 8.37 -14.27
CA ASP A 82 1.64 8.33 -14.77
C ASP A 82 2.13 6.89 -14.97
N ASN A 83 3.10 6.72 -15.86
CA ASN A 83 3.72 5.42 -16.13
C ASN A 83 4.26 4.75 -14.85
N GLY A 84 4.80 5.54 -13.91
CA GLY A 84 5.29 5.03 -12.63
C GLY A 84 4.17 4.44 -11.77
N THR A 85 3.06 5.16 -11.60
CA THR A 85 1.93 4.70 -10.78
C THR A 85 1.18 3.55 -11.45
N TRP A 86 1.15 3.50 -12.79
CA TRP A 86 0.63 2.35 -13.55
C TRP A 86 1.44 1.07 -13.29
N VAL A 87 2.77 1.14 -13.33
CA VAL A 87 3.64 0.00 -12.95
C VAL A 87 3.39 -0.41 -11.50
N MET A 88 3.17 0.54 -10.59
CA MET A 88 2.87 0.18 -9.20
C MET A 88 1.48 -0.43 -9.01
N ALA A 89 0.50 -0.08 -9.84
CA ALA A 89 -0.79 -0.80 -9.88
C ALA A 89 -0.61 -2.28 -10.29
N PHE A 90 0.33 -2.57 -11.18
CA PHE A 90 0.72 -3.96 -11.48
C PHE A 90 1.33 -4.65 -10.25
N VAL A 91 2.23 -3.97 -9.52
CA VAL A 91 2.83 -4.51 -8.28
C VAL A 91 1.76 -4.77 -7.21
N ILE A 92 0.77 -3.90 -7.05
CA ILE A 92 -0.38 -4.14 -6.15
C ILE A 92 -1.10 -5.43 -6.52
N GLY A 93 -1.35 -5.67 -7.82
CA GLY A 93 -1.97 -6.90 -8.31
C GLY A 93 -1.13 -8.16 -8.05
N LEU A 94 0.20 -8.03 -8.08
CA LEU A 94 1.12 -9.11 -7.68
C LEU A 94 1.07 -9.39 -6.18
N LEU A 95 1.03 -8.35 -5.34
CA LEU A 95 0.90 -8.52 -3.88
C LEU A 95 -0.44 -9.14 -3.50
N ALA A 96 -1.51 -8.77 -4.19
CA ALA A 96 -2.82 -9.39 -4.06
C ALA A 96 -2.77 -10.89 -4.39
N ALA A 97 -2.17 -11.27 -5.52
CA ALA A 97 -1.94 -12.67 -5.89
C ALA A 97 -1.03 -13.39 -4.89
N HIS A 98 0.03 -12.74 -4.41
CA HIS A 98 0.94 -13.32 -3.44
C HIS A 98 0.17 -13.72 -2.18
N ARG A 99 -0.72 -12.85 -1.70
CA ARG A 99 -1.56 -13.16 -0.54
C ARG A 99 -2.54 -14.30 -0.82
N SER A 100 -3.19 -14.33 -1.98
CA SER A 100 -4.12 -15.40 -2.34
C SER A 100 -3.44 -16.77 -2.45
N LEU A 101 -2.23 -16.81 -3.00
CA LEU A 101 -1.45 -18.04 -3.18
C LEU A 101 -0.77 -18.52 -1.89
N SER A 102 -0.39 -17.61 -0.99
CA SER A 102 0.22 -17.93 0.31
C SER A 102 -0.79 -18.08 1.45
N GLY A 103 -2.01 -17.61 1.25
CA GLY A 103 -3.09 -17.66 2.22
C GLY A 103 -3.91 -18.94 2.11
N GLU A 104 -4.22 -19.52 3.27
CA GLU A 104 -5.39 -20.38 3.45
C GLU A 104 -6.65 -19.49 3.44
N ILE A 105 -6.96 -18.91 2.27
CA ILE A 105 -8.25 -18.27 2.04
C ILE A 105 -9.12 -19.40 1.49
N ASP A 106 -9.74 -20.18 2.37
CA ASP A 106 -10.57 -21.34 2.03
C ASP A 106 -11.92 -20.90 1.43
N ALA A 107 -11.90 -20.12 0.33
CA ALA A 107 -13.07 -19.61 -0.37
C ALA A 107 -14.09 -18.86 0.52
N GLN A 108 -13.67 -18.37 1.70
CA GLN A 108 -14.51 -17.58 2.61
C GLN A 108 -14.56 -16.11 2.16
N TYR A 109 -15.18 -15.89 1.00
CA TYR A 109 -15.31 -14.56 0.39
C TYR A 109 -15.96 -13.55 1.33
N GLY A 110 -16.95 -13.97 2.14
CA GLY A 110 -17.63 -13.08 3.09
C GLY A 110 -16.67 -12.45 4.12
N GLU A 111 -15.77 -13.24 4.70
CA GLU A 111 -14.78 -12.72 5.65
C GLU A 111 -13.71 -11.87 4.94
N LEU A 112 -13.30 -12.26 3.73
CA LEU A 112 -12.37 -11.49 2.91
C LEU A 112 -12.93 -10.09 2.60
N PHE A 113 -14.20 -10.02 2.16
CA PHE A 113 -14.88 -8.75 1.88
C PHE A 113 -15.03 -7.91 3.14
N LEU A 114 -15.43 -8.51 4.27
CA LEU A 114 -15.63 -7.78 5.51
C LEU A 114 -14.32 -7.20 6.05
N GLU A 115 -13.25 -8.00 6.11
CA GLU A 115 -11.94 -7.53 6.58
C GLU A 115 -11.36 -6.45 5.65
N SER A 116 -11.51 -6.62 4.34
CA SER A 116 -11.03 -5.66 3.35
C SER A 116 -11.87 -4.37 3.33
N ALA A 117 -13.18 -4.47 3.58
CA ALA A 117 -14.07 -3.31 3.70
C ALA A 117 -13.75 -2.47 4.94
N ILE A 118 -13.38 -3.10 6.06
CA ILE A 118 -12.91 -2.38 7.26
C ILE A 118 -11.61 -1.64 6.96
N ALA A 119 -10.64 -2.30 6.31
CA ALA A 119 -9.39 -1.66 5.90
C ALA A 119 -9.64 -0.46 4.97
N TRP A 120 -10.51 -0.64 3.98
CA TRP A 120 -10.92 0.40 3.05
C TRP A 120 -11.64 1.57 3.73
N GLY A 121 -12.53 1.30 4.69
CA GLY A 121 -13.21 2.34 5.47
C GLY A 121 -12.23 3.22 6.23
N PHE A 122 -11.24 2.64 6.91
CA PHE A 122 -10.19 3.41 7.58
C PHE A 122 -9.29 4.17 6.61
N TRP A 123 -9.03 3.61 5.43
CA TRP A 123 -8.30 4.31 4.38
C TRP A 123 -9.05 5.57 3.93
N ILE A 124 -10.35 5.47 3.64
CA ILE A 124 -11.14 6.65 3.26
C ILE A 124 -11.12 7.71 4.38
N LEU A 125 -11.28 7.30 5.64
CA LEU A 125 -11.27 8.22 6.78
C LEU A 125 -9.94 8.98 6.89
N LEU A 126 -8.81 8.29 6.79
CA LEU A 126 -7.51 8.96 6.83
C LEU A 126 -7.22 9.76 5.56
N ALA A 127 -7.72 9.34 4.38
CA ALA A 127 -7.60 10.14 3.16
C ALA A 127 -8.37 11.46 3.27
N ILE A 128 -9.58 11.44 3.83
CA ILE A 128 -10.37 12.66 4.12
C ILE A 128 -9.59 13.58 5.06
N PHE A 129 -9.05 13.03 6.15
CA PHE A 129 -8.25 13.82 7.09
C PHE A 129 -7.02 14.44 6.42
N ARG A 130 -6.30 13.68 5.59
CA ARG A 130 -5.12 14.17 4.86
C ARG A 130 -5.46 15.22 3.82
N GLU A 131 -6.54 15.03 3.05
CA GLU A 131 -7.02 16.00 2.08
C GLU A 131 -7.38 17.31 2.78
N PHE A 132 -8.14 17.23 3.88
CA PHE A 132 -8.55 18.38 4.65
C PHE A 132 -7.37 19.12 5.31
N ALA A 133 -6.43 18.40 5.92
CA ALA A 133 -5.23 18.99 6.52
C ALA A 133 -4.27 19.57 5.47
N GLY A 134 -4.28 19.03 4.25
CA GLY A 134 -3.41 19.41 3.16
C GLY A 134 -3.87 20.65 2.40
N SER A 135 -5.13 20.64 1.96
CA SER A 135 -5.70 21.64 1.05
C SER A 135 -6.94 22.34 1.60
N GLY A 136 -7.47 21.90 2.74
CA GLY A 136 -8.75 22.38 3.27
C GLY A 136 -9.97 21.95 2.46
N ALA A 137 -9.76 21.06 1.48
CA ALA A 137 -10.81 20.51 0.65
C ALA A 137 -11.17 19.10 1.10
N ILE A 138 -12.41 18.71 0.81
CA ILE A 138 -12.85 17.32 0.79
C ILE A 138 -13.48 17.09 -0.56
N PHE A 139 -13.04 16.06 -1.27
CA PHE A 139 -13.53 15.73 -2.61
C PHE A 139 -13.29 16.87 -3.62
N GLY A 140 -12.18 17.60 -3.48
CA GLY A 140 -11.86 18.77 -4.31
C GLY A 140 -12.70 20.02 -4.02
N ASN A 141 -13.68 19.95 -3.12
CA ASN A 141 -14.45 21.11 -2.67
C ASN A 141 -13.81 21.71 -1.42
N THR A 142 -13.34 22.96 -1.51
CA THR A 142 -12.78 23.69 -0.36
C THR A 142 -13.86 23.93 0.69
N LEU A 143 -13.70 23.36 1.87
CA LEU A 143 -14.64 23.52 2.98
C LEU A 143 -14.19 24.62 3.94
N PHE A 144 -12.89 24.65 4.22
CA PHE A 144 -12.33 25.55 5.24
C PHE A 144 -10.89 25.88 4.89
N THR A 145 -10.51 27.15 5.04
CA THR A 145 -9.13 27.60 4.86
C THR A 145 -8.60 28.13 6.18
N ALA A 146 -7.54 27.50 6.69
CA ALA A 146 -6.93 27.88 7.96
C ALA A 146 -5.40 27.81 7.90
N GLY A 147 -4.74 28.64 8.72
CA GLY A 147 -3.28 28.77 8.70
C GLY A 147 -2.49 27.53 9.15
N PHE A 148 -3.15 26.50 9.69
CA PHE A 148 -2.50 25.23 10.04
C PHE A 148 -2.45 24.23 8.87
N GLN A 149 -3.16 24.50 7.76
CA GLN A 149 -3.19 23.60 6.60
C GLN A 149 -1.85 23.67 5.85
N SER A 150 -1.31 22.51 5.50
CA SER A 150 -0.01 22.41 4.85
C SER A 150 0.02 21.30 3.82
N LYS A 151 0.51 21.62 2.61
CA LYS A 151 0.70 20.62 1.55
C LYS A 151 1.60 19.45 1.95
N ALA A 152 2.42 19.62 2.98
CA ALA A 152 3.23 18.54 3.56
C ALA A 152 2.37 17.33 3.95
N PHE A 153 1.13 17.51 4.42
CA PHE A 153 0.23 16.40 4.76
C PHE A 153 -0.14 15.51 3.57
N LEU A 154 -0.01 16.00 2.35
CA LEU A 154 -0.28 15.26 1.11
C LEU A 154 0.95 14.48 0.61
N GLU A 155 2.13 14.74 1.17
CA GLU A 155 3.38 14.07 0.78
C GLU A 155 3.43 12.60 1.20
N VAL A 156 4.35 11.87 0.58
CA VAL A 156 4.53 10.42 0.73
C VAL A 156 4.86 10.03 2.18
N THR A 157 5.57 10.90 2.91
CA THR A 157 5.85 10.76 4.34
C THR A 157 4.58 10.48 5.15
N PHE A 158 3.54 11.29 4.95
CA PHE A 158 2.25 11.10 5.62
C PHE A 158 1.43 9.96 5.02
N ALA A 159 1.70 9.56 3.78
CA ALA A 159 1.10 8.38 3.16
C ALA A 159 1.57 7.08 3.83
N PHE A 160 2.86 6.98 4.15
CA PHE A 160 3.40 5.86 4.96
C PHE A 160 2.83 5.84 6.38
N LEU A 161 2.72 7.01 7.02
CA LEU A 161 2.09 7.12 8.33
C LEU A 161 0.62 6.69 8.29
N ALA A 162 -0.12 7.13 7.27
CA ALA A 162 -1.51 6.72 7.07
C ALA A 162 -1.61 5.21 6.83
N ALA A 163 -0.77 4.62 5.98
CA ALA A 163 -0.75 3.17 5.76
C ALA A 163 -0.51 2.40 7.07
N GLY A 164 0.44 2.85 7.90
CA GLY A 164 0.68 2.27 9.21
C GLY A 164 -0.53 2.37 10.15
N LEU A 165 -1.17 3.54 10.22
CA LEU A 165 -2.34 3.76 11.07
C LEU A 165 -3.58 2.99 10.60
N VAL A 166 -3.90 3.00 9.30
CA VAL A 166 -5.03 2.23 8.73
C VAL A 166 -4.90 0.76 9.09
N LEU A 167 -3.72 0.18 8.87
CA LEU A 167 -3.48 -1.23 9.16
C LEU A 167 -3.54 -1.52 10.66
N ALA A 168 -2.98 -0.63 11.50
CA ALA A 168 -3.04 -0.77 12.94
C ALA A 168 -4.49 -0.71 13.48
N PHE A 169 -5.30 0.23 13.00
CA PHE A 169 -6.72 0.33 13.38
C PHE A 169 -7.52 -0.89 12.91
N THR A 170 -7.29 -1.32 11.68
CA THR A 170 -7.92 -2.53 11.12
C THR A 170 -7.57 -3.76 11.94
N ASN A 171 -6.29 -3.93 12.29
CA ASN A 171 -5.83 -5.03 13.14
C ASN A 171 -6.35 -4.93 14.57
N GLY A 172 -6.52 -3.72 15.10
CA GLY A 172 -7.10 -3.46 16.42
C GLY A 172 -8.56 -3.91 16.49
N ILE A 173 -9.37 -3.57 15.49
CA ILE A 173 -10.76 -4.00 15.40
C ILE A 173 -10.86 -5.51 15.19
N LEU A 174 -10.10 -6.05 14.24
CA LEU A 174 -10.14 -7.47 13.90
C LEU A 174 -9.44 -8.36 14.94
N LYS A 175 -8.69 -7.77 15.88
CA LYS A 175 -7.84 -8.46 16.87
C LYS A 175 -6.88 -9.47 16.22
N LYS A 176 -6.28 -9.09 15.08
CA LYS A 176 -5.34 -9.92 14.29
C LYS A 176 -3.92 -9.35 14.31
N GLU A 177 -2.93 -10.20 14.00
CA GLU A 177 -1.51 -9.84 13.99
C GLU A 177 -0.92 -9.98 12.58
N CYS A 178 -0.07 -9.02 12.16
CA CYS A 178 0.64 -9.00 10.87
C CYS A 178 2.11 -9.44 10.97
N LYS A 179 2.45 -10.38 11.87
CA LYS A 179 3.86 -10.73 12.18
C LYS A 179 4.63 -11.38 11.03
N THR A 180 3.97 -12.15 10.17
CA THR A 180 4.62 -12.97 9.14
C THR A 180 4.69 -12.30 7.76
N ILE A 181 4.22 -11.06 7.66
CA ILE A 181 4.09 -10.33 6.40
C ILE A 181 5.38 -9.57 6.11
N ASN A 182 5.87 -9.63 4.87
CA ASN A 182 7.18 -9.11 4.54
C ASN A 182 7.07 -7.65 4.05
N SER A 183 7.20 -6.72 4.99
CA SER A 183 7.14 -5.27 4.74
C SER A 183 8.06 -4.73 3.64
N LEU A 184 9.11 -5.47 3.28
CA LEU A 184 10.01 -5.11 2.16
C LEU A 184 9.30 -5.11 0.81
N PHE A 185 8.30 -5.96 0.61
CA PHE A 185 7.55 -6.01 -0.64
C PHE A 185 6.71 -4.75 -0.88
N VAL A 186 6.43 -3.99 0.17
CA VAL A 186 5.73 -2.69 0.07
C VAL A 186 6.74 -1.54 -0.01
N PHE A 187 7.76 -1.57 0.85
CA PHE A 187 8.71 -0.48 0.97
C PHE A 187 9.60 -0.32 -0.27
N VAL A 188 10.13 -1.41 -0.83
CA VAL A 188 11.06 -1.33 -1.98
C VAL A 188 10.38 -0.71 -3.22
N PRO A 189 9.18 -1.15 -3.64
CA PRO A 189 8.48 -0.48 -4.73
C PRO A 189 8.21 1.00 -4.44
N ALA A 190 7.80 1.34 -3.21
CA ALA A 190 7.55 2.72 -2.85
C ALA A 190 8.81 3.61 -2.94
N VAL A 191 9.98 3.13 -2.54
CA VAL A 191 11.27 3.84 -2.68
C VAL A 191 11.69 4.02 -4.13
N LEU A 192 11.40 3.03 -5.00
CA LEU A 192 11.72 3.12 -6.42
C LEU A 192 10.95 4.23 -7.12
N LEU A 193 9.68 4.43 -6.74
CA LEU A 193 8.83 5.47 -7.32
C LEU A 193 9.00 6.82 -6.61
N PHE A 194 8.90 6.82 -5.28
CA PHE A 194 9.04 8.02 -4.46
C PHE A 194 10.41 8.04 -3.80
N ARG A 195 11.36 8.68 -4.48
CA ARG A 195 12.71 8.83 -3.96
C ARG A 195 12.72 9.90 -2.86
N PRO A 196 13.20 9.58 -1.65
CA PRO A 196 13.12 10.51 -0.52
C PRO A 196 14.07 11.71 -0.65
N PHE A 197 15.16 11.58 -1.41
CA PHE A 197 16.11 12.66 -1.69
C PHE A 197 16.76 12.45 -3.06
N ALA A 198 17.39 13.50 -3.59
CA ALA A 198 18.16 13.46 -4.82
C ALA A 198 19.63 13.83 -4.55
N MET A 199 20.56 12.95 -4.91
CA MET A 199 21.99 13.24 -4.80
C MET A 199 22.54 13.69 -6.15
N HIS A 200 22.75 15.00 -6.28
CA HIS A 200 23.29 15.62 -7.50
C HIS A 200 24.82 15.64 -7.57
N ILE A 201 25.51 15.31 -6.47
CA ILE A 201 26.98 15.40 -6.35
C ILE A 201 27.67 14.18 -6.96
N LEU A 202 27.03 13.01 -6.91
CA LEU A 202 27.46 11.80 -7.60
C LEU A 202 26.81 11.78 -8.98
N GLY A 203 27.54 11.34 -10.01
CA GLY A 203 26.99 11.22 -11.38
C GLY A 203 25.65 10.49 -11.40
N GLU A 204 24.80 10.79 -12.40
CA GLU A 204 23.37 10.43 -12.41
C GLU A 204 23.08 8.98 -12.00
N THR A 205 23.84 8.01 -12.52
CA THR A 205 23.64 6.59 -12.22
C THR A 205 24.03 6.21 -10.78
N ALA A 206 25.16 6.72 -10.28
CA ALA A 206 25.63 6.48 -8.92
C ALA A 206 24.74 7.17 -7.87
N GLY A 207 24.29 8.40 -8.17
CA GLY A 207 23.31 9.12 -7.36
C GLY A 207 22.01 8.35 -7.23
N LEU A 208 21.48 7.81 -8.34
CA LEU A 208 20.27 7.00 -8.35
C LEU A 208 20.39 5.74 -7.47
N ILE A 209 21.46 4.96 -7.64
CA ILE A 209 21.69 3.75 -6.85
C ILE A 209 21.74 4.10 -5.36
N TRP A 210 22.43 5.20 -5.00
CA TRP A 210 22.56 5.62 -3.62
C TRP A 210 21.23 6.07 -3.00
N THR A 211 20.42 6.82 -3.74
CA THR A 211 19.10 7.29 -3.28
C THR A 211 18.11 6.16 -3.00
N ILE A 212 18.31 4.99 -3.60
CA ILE A 212 17.49 3.79 -3.36
C ILE A 212 18.10 2.95 -2.23
N LEU A 213 19.43 2.79 -2.22
CA LEU A 213 20.12 1.91 -1.29
C LEU A 213 20.06 2.42 0.16
N VAL A 214 20.27 3.73 0.38
CA VAL A 214 20.28 4.31 1.74
C VAL A 214 18.95 4.11 2.49
N PRO A 215 17.78 4.45 1.92
CA PRO A 215 16.50 4.21 2.59
C PRO A 215 16.26 2.73 2.90
N ILE A 216 16.65 1.82 2.00
CA ILE A 216 16.48 0.38 2.19
C ILE A 216 17.35 -0.12 3.35
N VAL A 217 18.61 0.30 3.42
CA VAL A 217 19.52 -0.08 4.51
C VAL A 217 19.03 0.47 5.85
N MET A 218 18.61 1.74 5.89
CA MET A 218 18.01 2.31 7.10
C MET A 218 16.76 1.56 7.54
N PHE A 219 15.86 1.25 6.61
CA PHE A 219 14.64 0.51 6.89
C PHE A 219 14.94 -0.89 7.44
N LEU A 220 15.89 -1.62 6.86
CA LEU A 220 16.33 -2.91 7.37
C LEU A 220 16.90 -2.81 8.78
N SER A 221 17.74 -1.79 9.04
CA SER A 221 18.30 -1.54 10.37
C SER A 221 17.20 -1.31 11.40
N VAL A 222 16.24 -0.42 11.11
CA VAL A 222 15.13 -0.12 12.02
C VAL A 222 14.23 -1.34 12.23
N LYS A 223 13.95 -2.13 11.18
CA LYS A 223 13.16 -3.36 11.27
C LYS A 223 13.78 -4.39 12.22
N VAL A 224 15.11 -4.52 12.22
CA VAL A 224 15.82 -5.39 13.18
C VAL A 224 15.61 -4.90 14.60
N THR A 225 15.71 -3.60 14.85
CA THR A 225 15.48 -3.01 16.18
C THR A 225 14.03 -3.15 16.63
N LEU A 226 13.06 -2.93 15.74
CA LEU A 226 11.62 -3.04 16.04
C LEU A 226 11.21 -4.45 16.45
N LYS A 227 11.93 -5.49 16.03
CA LYS A 227 11.70 -6.89 16.46
C LYS A 227 11.80 -7.05 17.98
N PHE A 228 12.66 -6.25 18.64
CA PHE A 228 12.90 -6.30 20.08
C PHE A 228 12.03 -5.32 20.88
N SER A 229 11.25 -4.46 20.22
CA SER A 229 10.42 -3.47 20.88
C SER A 229 9.11 -4.08 21.42
N SER A 230 8.65 -3.57 22.57
CA SER A 230 7.39 -3.97 23.22
C SER A 230 6.17 -3.30 22.57
N ILE A 231 5.93 -3.60 21.30
CA ILE A 231 4.84 -3.00 20.52
C ILE A 231 3.53 -3.76 20.79
N GLY A 232 2.44 -3.00 20.95
CA GLY A 232 1.09 -3.56 21.11
C GLY A 232 0.68 -4.46 19.92
N LYS A 233 -0.18 -5.45 20.17
CA LYS A 233 -0.53 -6.49 19.17
C LYS A 233 -1.01 -5.93 17.83
N ALA A 234 -1.77 -4.84 17.85
CA ALA A 234 -2.33 -4.21 16.65
C ALA A 234 -1.28 -3.56 15.73
N TYR A 235 -0.20 -3.02 16.33
CA TYR A 235 0.85 -2.30 15.60
C TYR A 235 1.99 -3.22 15.14
N ARG A 236 2.06 -4.44 15.67
CA ARG A 236 3.21 -5.32 15.46
C ARG A 236 3.28 -5.86 14.02
N GLY A 237 4.46 -5.77 13.41
CA GLY A 237 4.73 -6.21 12.03
C GLY A 237 4.58 -5.08 11.02
N LEU A 238 3.88 -5.34 9.92
CA LEU A 238 3.70 -4.38 8.81
C LEU A 238 3.27 -2.95 9.25
N PRO A 239 2.33 -2.75 10.19
CA PRO A 239 1.90 -1.39 10.57
C PRO A 239 3.04 -0.55 11.17
N ALA A 240 3.78 -1.09 12.15
CA ALA A 240 4.93 -0.40 12.74
C ALA A 240 6.05 -0.16 11.72
N ASP A 241 6.28 -1.11 10.82
CA ASP A 241 7.25 -0.96 9.74
C ASP A 241 6.87 0.22 8.81
N MET A 242 5.59 0.37 8.44
CA MET A 242 5.13 1.50 7.62
C MET A 242 5.23 2.84 8.36
N LEU A 243 4.94 2.87 9.67
CA LEU A 243 5.14 4.07 10.47
C LEU A 243 6.62 4.47 10.50
N ALA A 244 7.52 3.51 10.71
CA ALA A 244 8.95 3.73 10.69
C ALA A 244 9.44 4.21 9.32
N ALA A 245 8.92 3.65 8.22
CA ALA A 245 9.18 4.14 6.88
C ALA A 245 8.80 5.62 6.73
N GLY A 246 7.66 6.04 7.26
CA GLY A 246 7.26 7.46 7.29
C GLY A 246 8.29 8.33 8.00
N PHE A 247 8.77 7.94 9.18
CA PHE A 247 9.83 8.70 9.87
C PHE A 247 11.16 8.73 9.12
N ILE A 248 11.56 7.62 8.49
CA ILE A 248 12.78 7.57 7.66
C ILE A 248 12.65 8.56 6.50
N TYR A 249 11.49 8.57 5.82
CA TYR A 249 11.22 9.52 4.75
C TYR A 249 11.31 10.96 5.24
N MET A 250 10.73 11.26 6.40
CA MET A 250 10.78 12.60 7.00
C MET A 250 12.20 13.06 7.30
N ILE A 251 13.07 12.18 7.78
CA ILE A 251 14.46 12.51 8.09
C ILE A 251 15.25 12.72 6.79
N LEU A 252 15.04 11.87 5.80
CA LEU A 252 15.77 11.92 4.54
C LEU A 252 15.31 13.06 3.63
N SER A 253 14.04 13.46 3.68
CA SER A 253 13.50 14.55 2.86
C SER A 253 13.93 15.95 3.29
N ILE A 254 14.65 16.07 4.40
CA ILE A 254 15.25 17.34 4.85
C ILE A 254 16.48 17.71 4.01
N TYR A 255 17.10 16.72 3.34
CA TYR A 255 18.33 16.87 2.56
C TYR A 255 18.05 16.91 1.05
#